data_AF-A0A847M912-F1
#
_entry.id   AF-A0A847M912-F1
#
_cell.length_a   1.000
_cell.length_b   1.000
_cell.length_c   1.000
_cell.angle_alpha   90.00
_cell.angle_beta   90.00
_cell.angle_gamma   90.00
#
_symmetry.space_group_name_H-M   'P 1'
#
loop_
_entity.id
_entity.type
_entity.pdbx_description
1 polymer ?
#
loop_
_entity_poly.entity_id
_entity_poly.type
_entity_poly.pdbx_seq_one_letter_code
_entity_poly.pdbx_strand_id
1 'polypeptide(L)'
;MRWNRLLLMLLVLTALSGFAVLAWSQQVEGGANKPGAGKQSKAKQPTEAPKSQPAEKRDDDRESAKLLNADSLFRDKAAGVYYCKGNVVFSHKGVLLYCDEAEYYDETDSAKATGNLRVVDPEATITGDLLTADFEEE
;
A
#
# COMPACT_ATOMS: atom_id res chain seq x y z
N MET A 1 17.12 -38.83 13.35
CA MET A 1 16.03 -39.29 12.46
C MET A 1 15.29 -38.08 11.88
N ARG A 2 15.80 -37.53 10.76
CA ARG A 2 15.21 -36.36 10.06
C ARG A 2 14.90 -36.73 8.61
N TRP A 3 14.20 -37.85 8.40
CA TRP A 3 13.97 -38.41 7.05
C TRP A 3 12.50 -38.52 6.64
N ASN A 4 11.56 -38.05 7.48
CA ASN A 4 10.12 -38.13 7.20
C ASN A 4 9.47 -36.79 6.80
N ARG A 5 10.25 -35.71 6.65
CA ARG A 5 9.77 -34.39 6.21
C ARG A 5 10.12 -34.05 4.76
N LEU A 6 11.08 -34.75 4.17
CA LEU A 6 11.45 -34.60 2.75
C LEU A 6 10.60 -35.47 1.82
N LEU A 7 9.93 -36.51 2.33
CA LEU A 7 9.10 -37.42 1.54
C LEU A 7 7.65 -36.93 1.34
N LEU A 8 7.20 -35.95 2.15
CA LEU A 8 5.87 -35.33 2.03
C LEU A 8 5.83 -34.11 1.10
N MET A 9 6.98 -33.51 0.75
CA MET A 9 7.02 -32.35 -0.16
C MET A 9 7.12 -32.72 -1.65
N LEU A 10 7.35 -33.99 -1.99
CA LEU A 10 7.43 -34.46 -3.37
C LEU A 10 6.08 -34.94 -3.95
N LEU A 11 5.03 -35.06 -3.13
CA LEU A 11 3.72 -35.58 -3.55
C LEU A 11 2.68 -34.48 -3.85
N VAL A 12 3.02 -33.20 -3.67
CA VAL A 12 2.11 -32.08 -3.98
C VAL A 12 2.52 -31.33 -5.26
N LEU A 13 3.69 -31.63 -5.85
CA LEU A 13 4.22 -30.92 -7.02
C LEU A 13 3.75 -31.48 -8.38
N THR A 14 3.01 -32.58 -8.44
CA THR A 14 2.63 -33.25 -9.71
C THR A 14 1.14 -33.13 -10.09
N ALA A 15 0.36 -32.29 -9.39
CA ALA A 15 -1.09 -32.15 -9.62
C ALA A 15 -1.54 -30.75 -10.07
N LEU A 16 -0.68 -29.99 -10.78
CA LEU A 16 -1.05 -28.75 -11.46
C LEU A 16 -0.44 -28.65 -12.87
N SER A 17 -0.26 -29.79 -13.56
CA SER A 17 0.19 -29.84 -14.95
C SER A 17 -0.80 -30.59 -15.82
N GLY A 18 -2.02 -30.06 -15.92
CA GLY A 18 -3.00 -30.61 -16.85
C GLY A 18 -4.39 -30.10 -16.57
N PHE A 19 -4.69 -28.88 -17.00
CA PHE A 19 -5.98 -28.45 -17.56
C PHE A 19 -5.81 -26.98 -17.97
N ALA A 20 -6.33 -26.63 -19.15
CA ALA A 20 -6.39 -25.28 -19.74
C ALA A 20 -5.21 -24.78 -20.61
N VAL A 21 -4.67 -25.63 -21.50
CA VAL A 21 -4.00 -25.16 -22.75
C VAL A 21 -4.84 -25.55 -23.96
N LEU A 22 -6.12 -25.14 -23.97
CA LEU A 22 -6.91 -25.10 -25.19
C LEU A 22 -8.00 -24.04 -25.04
N ALA A 23 -8.07 -23.15 -26.03
CA ALA A 23 -9.05 -22.05 -26.20
C ALA A 23 -8.71 -20.72 -25.49
N TRP A 24 -7.83 -19.94 -26.10
CA TRP A 24 -8.24 -18.77 -26.90
C TRP A 24 -7.06 -18.20 -27.68
N SER A 25 -6.92 -18.65 -28.92
CA SER A 25 -6.35 -17.84 -29.99
C SER A 25 -7.47 -17.00 -30.57
N GLN A 26 -7.43 -15.68 -30.38
CA GLN A 26 -8.14 -14.75 -31.26
C GLN A 26 -7.25 -13.53 -31.50
N GLN A 27 -6.49 -13.67 -32.58
CA GLN A 27 -6.26 -12.68 -33.63
C GLN A 27 -6.77 -11.25 -33.33
N VAL A 28 -5.86 -10.29 -33.29
CA VAL A 28 -6.13 -8.93 -33.77
C VAL A 28 -5.16 -8.66 -34.91
N GLU A 29 -5.72 -8.65 -36.12
CA GLU A 29 -5.06 -8.17 -37.33
C GLU A 29 -4.94 -6.65 -37.32
N GLY A 30 -3.80 -6.17 -37.85
CA GLY A 30 -3.74 -5.13 -38.87
C GLY A 30 -4.38 -3.75 -38.61
N GLY A 31 -3.53 -2.72 -38.51
CA GLY A 31 -3.96 -1.34 -38.69
C GLY A 31 -2.82 -0.33 -38.67
N ALA A 32 -2.14 -0.15 -39.80
CA ALA A 32 -1.16 0.92 -40.01
C ALA A 32 -1.85 2.22 -40.43
N ASN A 33 -1.56 3.35 -39.76
CA ASN A 33 -1.61 4.67 -40.38
C ASN A 33 -0.65 5.66 -39.67
N LYS A 34 0.08 6.43 -40.47
CA LYS A 34 0.91 7.63 -40.17
C LYS A 34 0.63 8.62 -41.33
N PRO A 35 1.01 9.92 -41.29
CA PRO A 35 1.35 10.84 -40.18
C PRO A 35 0.58 12.19 -40.26
N GLY A 36 0.70 13.08 -39.26
CA GLY A 36 0.29 14.49 -39.45
C GLY A 36 0.04 15.35 -38.20
N ALA A 37 1.12 15.96 -37.70
CA ALA A 37 1.24 17.30 -37.08
C ALA A 37 0.12 17.93 -36.21
N GLY A 38 0.49 18.31 -34.98
CA GLY A 38 0.07 19.60 -34.40
C GLY A 38 -0.10 19.74 -32.87
N LYS A 39 1.02 19.99 -32.15
CA LYS A 39 1.22 20.81 -30.91
C LYS A 39 0.42 20.41 -29.63
N GLN A 40 0.91 20.44 -28.38
CA GLN A 40 2.01 21.08 -27.63
C GLN A 40 2.03 20.33 -26.26
N SER A 41 3.12 19.95 -25.58
CA SER A 41 4.19 20.78 -25.02
C SER A 41 5.34 19.90 -24.49
N LYS A 42 6.48 20.57 -24.31
CA LYS A 42 7.88 20.12 -24.32
C LYS A 42 8.40 19.59 -22.97
N ALA A 43 9.14 18.49 -23.03
CA ALA A 43 9.90 17.86 -21.94
C ALA A 43 11.19 18.61 -21.56
N LYS A 44 11.63 18.48 -20.30
CA LYS A 44 13.01 18.04 -19.98
C LYS A 44 13.16 17.62 -18.50
N GLN A 45 13.06 16.32 -18.28
CA GLN A 45 13.85 15.56 -17.32
C GLN A 45 15.22 15.28 -17.98
N PRO A 46 16.33 15.19 -17.22
CA PRO A 46 16.91 13.87 -16.91
C PRO A 46 17.31 13.77 -15.42
N THR A 47 16.75 12.83 -14.64
CA THR A 47 17.30 11.48 -14.34
C THR A 47 18.04 11.55 -13.00
N GLU A 48 17.59 10.90 -11.93
CA GLU A 48 17.72 9.44 -11.77
C GLU A 48 16.71 8.88 -10.75
N ALA A 49 15.93 7.91 -11.20
CA ALA A 49 15.01 7.12 -10.40
C ALA A 49 15.61 5.74 -10.17
N PRO A 50 15.61 5.21 -8.93
CA PRO A 50 15.60 3.78 -8.72
C PRO A 50 14.15 3.30 -8.67
N LYS A 51 13.77 2.57 -9.71
CA LYS A 51 12.56 1.74 -9.73
C LYS A 51 12.67 0.61 -8.70
N SER A 52 11.49 0.08 -8.37
CA SER A 52 11.19 -1.29 -7.92
C SER A 52 11.20 -1.56 -6.40
N GLN A 53 10.02 -1.50 -5.81
CA GLN A 53 9.23 -2.72 -5.62
C GLN A 53 7.74 -2.39 -5.82
N PRO A 54 6.96 -3.24 -6.51
CA PRO A 54 5.50 -3.13 -6.52
C PRO A 54 5.02 -3.21 -5.08
N ALA A 55 4.42 -2.14 -4.55
CA ALA A 55 3.59 -2.28 -3.36
C ALA A 55 2.42 -3.16 -3.79
N GLU A 56 2.55 -4.47 -3.56
CA GLU A 56 1.43 -5.39 -3.55
C GLU A 56 0.30 -4.71 -2.80
N LYS A 57 -0.80 -4.46 -3.51
CA LYS A 57 -2.09 -4.24 -2.87
C LYS A 57 -2.41 -5.56 -2.18
N ARG A 58 -1.92 -5.71 -0.95
CA ARG A 58 -2.46 -6.70 -0.03
C ARG A 58 -3.88 -6.24 0.21
N ASP A 59 -4.83 -7.00 -0.32
CA ASP A 59 -6.23 -6.88 0.04
C ASP A 59 -6.29 -7.20 1.54
N ASP A 60 -6.17 -6.14 2.35
CA ASP A 60 -6.16 -6.21 3.80
C ASP A 60 -7.63 -6.31 4.24
N ASP A 61 -8.11 -7.55 4.33
CA ASP A 61 -9.37 -7.91 4.97
C ASP A 61 -9.29 -7.73 6.50
N ARG A 62 -8.15 -7.30 7.03
CA ARG A 62 -7.99 -6.85 8.41
C ARG A 62 -8.51 -5.43 8.49
N GLU A 63 -9.22 -5.15 9.57
CA GLU A 63 -9.88 -3.88 9.84
C GLU A 63 -8.87 -2.78 10.23
N SER A 64 -7.80 -2.63 9.45
CA SER A 64 -6.67 -1.73 9.71
C SER A 64 -6.90 -0.35 9.09
N ALA A 65 -6.28 0.67 9.68
CA ALA A 65 -6.32 2.03 9.13
C ALA A 65 -5.50 2.11 7.83
N LYS A 66 -6.09 2.72 6.80
CA LYS A 66 -5.46 2.90 5.48
C LYS A 66 -4.87 4.30 5.37
N LEU A 67 -3.60 4.38 4.98
CA LEU A 67 -2.97 5.66 4.62
C LEU A 67 -3.46 6.10 3.23
N LEU A 68 -4.19 7.22 3.16
CA LEU A 68 -4.67 7.80 1.90
C LEU A 68 -3.65 8.77 1.30
N ASN A 69 -3.00 9.57 2.13
CA ASN A 69 -2.02 10.56 1.69
C ASN A 69 -0.95 10.82 2.76
N ALA A 70 0.26 11.12 2.31
CA ALA A 70 1.33 11.74 3.09
C ALA A 70 2.38 12.30 2.10
N ASP A 71 2.99 13.44 2.43
CA ASP A 71 4.06 14.02 1.59
C ASP A 71 5.36 13.20 1.72
N SER A 72 5.59 12.59 2.87
CA SER A 72 6.74 11.71 3.13
C SER A 72 6.35 10.56 4.05
N LEU A 73 6.79 9.36 3.68
CA LEU A 73 6.64 8.13 4.46
C LEU A 73 8.01 7.48 4.62
N PHE A 74 8.43 7.30 5.87
CA PHE A 74 9.68 6.65 6.23
C PHE A 74 9.43 5.57 7.26
N ARG A 75 10.08 4.41 7.12
CA ARG A 75 10.05 3.35 8.12
C ARG A 75 11.46 3.11 8.66
N ASP A 76 11.60 3.29 9.97
CA ASP A 76 12.78 2.83 10.69
C ASP A 76 12.58 1.37 11.09
N LYS A 77 13.31 0.47 10.42
CA LYS A 77 13.27 -0.97 10.73
C LYS A 77 13.98 -1.34 12.03
N ALA A 78 14.95 -0.54 12.46
CA ALA A 78 15.71 -0.80 13.68
C ALA A 78 14.90 -0.41 14.91
N ALA A 79 14.17 0.70 14.84
CA ALA A 79 13.27 1.16 15.89
C ALA A 79 11.85 0.58 15.79
N GLY A 80 11.47 -0.02 14.65
CA GLY A 80 10.10 -0.51 14.45
C GLY A 80 9.06 0.61 14.33
N VAL A 81 9.46 1.79 13.82
CA VAL A 81 8.57 2.97 13.76
C VAL A 81 8.32 3.39 12.32
N TYR A 82 7.07 3.74 12.02
CA TYR A 82 6.66 4.38 10.77
C TYR A 82 6.40 5.86 11.01
N TYR A 83 7.04 6.71 10.22
CA TYR A 83 6.90 8.16 10.25
C TYR A 83 6.20 8.63 8.98
N CYS A 84 5.08 9.30 9.15
CA CYS A 84 4.33 9.99 8.10
C CYS A 84 4.43 11.50 8.37
N LYS A 85 4.80 12.28 7.36
CA LYS A 85 4.91 13.75 7.49
C LYS A 85 4.30 14.46 6.29
N GLY A 86 3.67 15.59 6.57
CA GLY A 86 3.05 16.50 5.62
C GLY A 86 1.71 15.98 5.10
N ASN A 87 0.65 16.77 5.31
CA ASN A 87 -0.69 16.55 4.77
C ASN A 87 -1.17 15.09 4.92
N VAL A 88 -0.97 14.50 6.10
CA VAL A 88 -1.22 13.08 6.34
C VAL A 88 -2.72 12.85 6.49
N VAL A 89 -3.23 11.85 5.78
CA VAL A 89 -4.64 11.46 5.82
C VAL A 89 -4.77 9.95 5.97
N PHE A 90 -5.43 9.52 7.04
CA PHE A 90 -5.81 8.13 7.28
C PHE A 90 -7.31 7.93 7.13
N SER A 91 -7.70 6.72 6.70
CA SER A 91 -9.08 6.29 6.60
C SER A 91 -9.28 4.97 7.33
N HIS A 92 -10.29 4.92 8.19
CA HIS A 92 -10.67 3.72 8.92
C HIS A 92 -12.19 3.67 9.10
N LYS A 93 -12.87 2.61 8.63
CA LYS A 93 -14.33 2.42 8.74
C LYS A 93 -15.21 3.64 8.38
N GLY A 94 -14.80 4.47 7.42
CA GLY A 94 -15.53 5.69 7.02
C GLY A 94 -15.19 6.94 7.85
N VAL A 95 -14.31 6.81 8.83
CA VAL A 95 -13.68 7.90 9.58
C VAL A 95 -12.43 8.37 8.86
N LEU A 96 -12.25 9.68 8.76
CA LEU A 96 -11.05 10.30 8.20
C LEU A 96 -10.27 11.04 9.28
N LEU A 97 -9.00 10.68 9.45
CA LEU A 97 -8.06 11.40 10.30
C LEU A 97 -7.13 12.24 9.43
N TYR A 98 -7.06 13.53 9.72
CA TYR A 98 -6.12 14.48 9.12
C TYR A 98 -5.11 14.94 10.17
N CYS A 99 -3.84 15.00 9.80
CA CYS A 99 -2.78 15.58 10.63
C CYS A 99 -1.56 16.03 9.82
N ASP A 100 -0.66 16.78 10.45
CA ASP A 100 0.60 17.19 9.82
C ASP A 100 1.68 16.10 9.96
N GLU A 101 1.76 15.44 11.11
CA GLU A 101 2.70 14.36 11.38
C GLU A 101 2.02 13.19 12.08
N ALA A 102 2.44 11.96 11.74
CA ALA A 102 1.99 10.75 12.42
C ALA A 102 3.14 9.74 12.57
N GLU A 103 3.14 9.05 13.70
CA GLU A 103 4.09 8.03 14.08
C GLU A 103 3.33 6.78 14.48
N TYR A 104 3.75 5.62 13.98
CA TYR A 104 3.19 4.33 14.39
C TYR A 104 4.31 3.41 14.87
N TYR A 105 4.12 2.85 16.06
CA TYR A 105 5.07 2.04 16.79
C TYR A 105 4.63 0.57 16.73
N ASP A 106 5.39 -0.24 15.98
CA ASP A 106 5.11 -1.68 15.73
C ASP A 106 5.30 -2.51 17.02
N GLU A 107 6.20 -2.10 17.92
CA GLU A 107 6.50 -2.84 19.16
C GLU A 107 5.39 -2.77 20.21
N THR A 108 4.72 -1.62 20.32
CA THR A 108 3.67 -1.38 21.32
C THR A 108 2.28 -1.30 20.70
N ASP A 109 2.18 -1.57 19.39
CA ASP A 109 0.97 -1.34 18.58
C ASP A 109 0.25 -0.02 18.91
N SER A 110 1.01 1.09 18.92
CA SER A 110 0.46 2.41 19.26
C SER A 110 0.71 3.42 18.14
N ALA A 111 -0.18 4.39 18.00
CA ALA A 111 -0.05 5.50 17.07
C ALA A 111 -0.09 6.85 17.78
N LYS A 112 0.64 7.80 17.23
CA LYS A 112 0.65 9.19 17.67
C LYS A 112 0.50 10.10 16.46
N ALA A 113 -0.44 11.02 16.51
CA ALA A 113 -0.65 12.02 15.47
C ALA A 113 -0.61 13.43 16.08
N THR A 114 0.04 14.36 15.38
CA THR A 114 0.26 15.73 15.86
C THR A 114 0.09 16.75 14.74
N GLY A 115 -0.36 17.94 15.12
CA GLY A 115 -0.47 19.10 14.23
C GLY A 115 -1.73 19.10 13.40
N ASN A 116 -2.50 20.19 13.50
CA ASN A 116 -3.77 20.44 12.79
C ASN A 116 -4.70 19.21 12.77
N LEU A 117 -4.80 18.52 13.91
CA LEU A 117 -5.49 17.23 13.98
C LEU A 117 -6.99 17.43 13.80
N ARG A 118 -7.57 16.66 12.88
CA ARG A 118 -9.01 16.64 12.64
C ARG A 118 -9.45 15.21 12.33
N VAL A 119 -10.28 14.65 13.20
CA VAL A 119 -10.99 13.39 12.96
C VAL A 119 -12.39 13.74 12.50
N VAL A 120 -12.78 13.24 11.34
CA VAL A 120 -14.09 13.47 10.73
C VAL A 120 -14.82 12.14 10.71
N ASP A 121 -15.77 12.00 11.62
CA ASP A 121 -16.77 10.95 11.66
C ASP A 121 -18.07 11.43 11.00
N PRO A 122 -18.96 10.52 10.58
CA PRO A 122 -20.29 10.90 10.08
C PRO A 122 -21.13 11.69 11.09
N GLU A 123 -20.93 11.44 12.39
CA GLU A 123 -21.73 12.02 13.47
C GLU A 123 -21.03 13.20 14.16
N ALA A 124 -19.70 13.23 14.16
CA ALA A 124 -18.91 14.19 14.91
C ALA A 124 -17.62 14.57 14.19
N THR A 125 -17.10 15.75 14.51
CA THR A 125 -15.76 16.14 14.11
C THR A 125 -14.98 16.52 15.35
N ILE A 126 -13.86 15.83 15.58
CA ILE A 126 -12.97 16.07 16.72
C ILE A 126 -11.75 16.81 16.18
N THR A 127 -11.41 17.93 16.80
CA THR A 127 -10.22 18.70 16.47
C THR A 127 -9.29 18.78 17.66
N GLY A 128 -7.97 18.77 17.42
CA GLY A 128 -6.99 18.91 18.49
C GLY A 128 -5.57 19.12 17.96
N ASP A 129 -4.62 19.06 18.88
CA ASP A 129 -3.19 19.22 18.56
C ASP A 129 -2.41 17.90 18.64
N LEU A 130 -2.90 16.95 19.45
CA LEU A 130 -2.29 15.66 19.71
C LEU A 130 -3.37 14.59 19.84
N LEU A 131 -3.15 13.45 19.19
CA LEU A 131 -3.90 12.23 19.35
C LEU A 131 -2.93 11.09 19.60
N THR A 132 -3.24 10.27 20.60
CA THR A 132 -2.53 9.03 20.91
C THR A 132 -3.56 7.92 20.87
N ALA A 133 -3.29 6.90 20.08
CA ALA A 133 -4.09 5.69 20.00
C ALA A 133 -3.23 4.51 20.45
N ASP A 134 -3.81 3.67 21.28
CA ASP A 134 -3.23 2.41 21.72
C ASP A 134 -4.15 1.31 21.19
N PHE A 135 -3.60 0.36 20.45
CA PHE A 135 -4.37 -0.69 19.79
C PHE A 135 -4.24 -2.05 20.47
N GLU A 136 -3.59 -2.13 21.64
CA GLU A 136 -3.58 -3.36 22.43
C GLU A 136 -5.04 -3.83 22.67
N GLU A 137 -5.42 -4.94 22.02
CA GLU A 137 -6.71 -5.61 22.26
C GLU A 137 -6.70 -6.19 23.68
N GLU A 138 -7.59 -5.70 24.56
CA GLU A 138 -7.98 -6.39 25.81
C GLU A 138 -8.87 -7.62 25.54
#